data_AF-A0A9E4AIC7-F1
#
_entry.id   AF-A0A9E4AIC7-F1
#
_cell.length_a   1.000
_cell.length_b   1.000
_cell.length_c   1.000
_cell.angle_alpha   90.00
_cell.angle_beta   90.00
_cell.angle_gamma   90.00
#
_symmetry.space_group_name_H-M   'P 1'
#
loop_
_entity.id
_entity.type
_entity.pdbx_description
1 polymer ?
#
loop_
_entity_poly.entity_id
_entity_poly.type
_entity_poly.pdbx_seq_one_letter_code
_entity_poly.pdbx_strand_id
1 'polypeptide(L)'
;MSTAIEFNDISPDKTLEVWAKQIIVSYFREMMSHKAGAIDGTDIEFVHDMRVASRRLRAAMDNFAECFQKEPFKKHYKQIRTITRTMGTVRDLDVLIRHFQNELQTLSKAGQGDIQGLIEHLQQKRKEARKPMLDLFTELDVSDFEMQFLTFFEAHE
;
A
#
# COMPACT_ATOMS: atom_id res chain seq x y z
N MET A 1 -10.82 6.18 5.13
CA MET A 1 -10.28 7.34 4.37
C MET A 1 -9.10 7.90 5.15
N SER A 2 -7.89 7.63 4.69
CA SER A 2 -6.69 8.18 5.32
C SER A 2 -6.62 9.71 5.11
N THR A 3 -6.79 10.46 6.20
CA THR A 3 -6.60 11.91 6.27
C THR A 3 -5.23 12.28 5.70
N ALA A 4 -5.15 13.35 4.91
CA ALA A 4 -3.86 13.82 4.41
C ALA A 4 -2.95 14.14 5.61
N ILE A 5 -1.71 13.63 5.61
CA ILE A 5 -0.72 13.99 6.62
C ILE A 5 -0.47 15.49 6.51
N GLU A 6 -0.75 16.23 7.57
CA GLU A 6 -0.44 17.65 7.67
C GLU A 6 1.02 17.83 8.13
N PHE A 7 1.78 18.63 7.38
CA PHE A 7 3.15 19.01 7.72
C PHE A 7 3.15 20.46 8.20
N ASN A 8 2.76 20.69 9.46
CA ASN A 8 2.43 22.04 9.97
C ASN A 8 3.64 22.88 10.43
N ASP A 9 4.87 22.43 10.21
CA ASP A 9 6.10 23.13 10.68
C ASP A 9 7.18 23.25 9.59
N ILE A 10 6.80 23.33 8.31
CA ILE A 10 7.77 23.51 7.22
C ILE A 10 8.48 24.87 7.39
N SER A 11 9.73 24.81 7.86
CA SER A 11 10.62 25.96 8.08
C SER A 11 11.73 26.01 7.02
N PRO A 12 12.11 27.20 6.55
CA PRO A 12 13.28 27.39 5.68
C PRO A 12 14.61 27.10 6.37
N ASP A 13 14.64 26.92 7.69
CA ASP A 13 15.86 26.70 8.46
C ASP A 13 16.43 25.28 8.31
N LYS A 14 15.69 24.37 7.69
CA LYS A 14 16.11 22.99 7.43
C LYS A 14 16.40 22.79 5.94
N THR A 15 17.37 21.92 5.64
CA THR A 15 17.68 21.57 4.25
C THR A 15 16.52 20.82 3.59
N LEU A 16 16.47 20.86 2.25
CA LEU A 16 15.50 20.11 1.47
C LEU A 16 15.55 18.61 1.78
N GLU A 17 16.75 18.07 2.03
CA GLU A 17 16.94 16.66 2.38
C GLU A 17 16.27 16.29 3.71
N VAL A 18 16.36 17.16 4.73
CA VAL A 18 15.71 16.92 6.02
C VAL A 18 14.18 16.86 5.85
N TRP A 19 13.61 17.76 5.05
CA TRP A 19 12.18 17.72 4.73
C TRP A 19 11.78 16.49 3.92
N ALA A 20 12.58 16.12 2.91
CA ALA A 20 12.37 14.92 2.12
C ALA A 20 12.31 13.67 2.99
N LYS A 21 13.28 13.51 3.90
CA LYS A 21 13.35 12.42 4.89
C LYS A 21 12.08 12.35 5.74
N GLN A 22 11.65 13.47 6.32
CA GLN A 22 10.44 13.52 7.16
C GLN A 22 9.17 13.14 6.39
N ILE A 23 8.99 13.66 5.18
CA ILE A 23 7.81 13.38 4.34
C ILE A 23 7.79 11.89 3.94
N ILE A 24 8.93 11.36 3.49
CA ILE A 24 9.06 9.95 3.07
C ILE A 24 8.77 9.01 4.26
N VAL A 25 9.35 9.28 5.44
CA VAL A 25 9.13 8.48 6.65
C VAL A 25 7.66 8.53 7.09
N SER A 26 7.03 9.70 7.07
CA SER A 26 5.61 9.85 7.41
C SER A 26 4.70 9.00 6.52
N TYR A 27 4.87 9.06 5.19
CA TYR A 27 4.08 8.23 4.28
C TYR A 27 4.42 6.74 4.38
N PHE A 28 5.67 6.40 4.70
CA PHE A 28 6.04 5.01 4.94
C PHE A 28 5.37 4.45 6.21
N ARG A 29 5.37 5.21 7.31
CA ARG A 29 4.67 4.82 8.55
C ARG A 29 3.16 4.72 8.32
N GLU A 30 2.54 5.65 7.59
CA GLU A 30 1.13 5.57 7.19
C GLU A 30 0.87 4.26 6.44
N MET A 31 1.67 3.96 5.41
CA MET A 31 1.57 2.72 4.64
C MET A 31 1.69 1.48 5.53
N MET A 32 2.70 1.41 6.39
CA MET A 32 2.95 0.24 7.24
C MET A 32 1.90 0.06 8.35
N SER A 33 1.25 1.14 8.80
CA SER A 33 0.15 1.07 9.78
C SER A 33 -1.03 0.21 9.30
N HIS A 34 -1.24 0.09 7.99
CA HIS A 34 -2.29 -0.71 7.39
C HIS A 34 -1.89 -2.18 7.16
N LYS A 35 -0.60 -2.55 7.35
CA LYS A 35 -0.08 -3.89 7.05
C LYS A 35 -0.83 -4.98 7.83
N ALA A 36 -1.02 -4.79 9.13
CA ALA A 36 -1.66 -5.79 9.99
C ALA A 36 -3.11 -6.08 9.56
N GLY A 37 -3.89 -5.04 9.26
CA GLY A 37 -5.25 -5.20 8.75
C GLY A 37 -5.30 -5.79 7.33
N ALA A 38 -4.31 -5.49 6.48
CA ALA A 38 -4.21 -6.11 5.16
C ALA A 38 -3.92 -7.62 5.24
N ILE A 39 -3.06 -8.03 6.19
CA ILE A 39 -2.74 -9.43 6.51
C ILE A 39 -3.97 -10.16 7.03
N ASP A 40 -4.66 -9.59 8.02
CA ASP A 40 -5.91 -10.14 8.57
C ASP A 40 -6.97 -10.32 7.48
N GLY A 41 -7.20 -9.26 6.69
CA GLY A 41 -8.04 -9.33 5.49
C GLY A 41 -9.54 -9.37 5.75
N THR A 42 -10.00 -9.18 6.99
CA THR A 42 -11.42 -9.05 7.33
C THR A 42 -12.04 -7.81 6.69
N ASP A 43 -11.32 -6.69 6.70
CA ASP A 43 -11.72 -5.46 6.00
C ASP A 43 -10.85 -5.24 4.75
N ILE A 44 -11.52 -5.11 3.60
CA ILE A 44 -10.89 -4.89 2.29
C ILE A 44 -10.32 -3.47 2.15
N GLU A 45 -10.73 -2.53 3.01
CA GLU A 45 -10.23 -1.15 2.99
C GLU A 45 -8.78 -1.03 3.46
N PHE A 46 -8.24 -1.96 4.25
CA PHE A 46 -6.82 -1.92 4.61
C PHE A 46 -5.89 -2.05 3.39
N VAL A 47 -6.23 -2.92 2.43
CA VAL A 47 -5.47 -3.03 1.17
C VAL A 47 -5.64 -1.76 0.33
N HIS A 48 -6.82 -1.13 0.36
CA HIS A 48 -7.06 0.13 -0.31
C HIS A 48 -6.21 1.27 0.28
N ASP A 49 -6.29 1.48 1.59
CA ASP A 49 -5.61 2.56 2.29
C ASP A 49 -4.08 2.37 2.22
N MET A 50 -3.57 1.14 2.38
CA MET A 50 -2.15 0.84 2.19
C MET A 50 -1.66 1.18 0.77
N ARG A 51 -2.47 0.93 -0.26
CA ARG A 51 -2.16 1.32 -1.65
C ARG A 51 -2.22 2.83 -1.87
N VAL A 52 -3.13 3.53 -1.18
CA VAL A 52 -3.20 5.00 -1.26
C VAL A 52 -1.93 5.59 -0.66
N ALA A 53 -1.55 5.17 0.54
CA ALA A 53 -0.32 5.59 1.21
C ALA A 53 0.93 5.22 0.39
N SER A 54 1.00 4.03 -0.20
CA SER A 54 2.15 3.63 -1.04
C SER A 54 2.29 4.49 -2.29
N ARG A 55 1.18 4.94 -2.90
CA ARG A 55 1.24 5.88 -4.03
C ARG A 55 1.77 7.26 -3.60
N ARG A 56 1.32 7.78 -2.45
CA ARG A 56 1.83 9.04 -1.87
C ARG A 56 3.32 8.93 -1.56
N LEU A 57 3.74 7.84 -0.92
CA LEU A 57 5.13 7.54 -0.63
C LEU A 57 5.99 7.55 -1.90
N ARG A 58 5.59 6.81 -2.95
CA ARG A 58 6.38 6.79 -4.20
C ARG A 58 6.44 8.16 -4.87
N ALA A 59 5.36 8.92 -4.86
CA ALA A 59 5.37 10.28 -5.40
C ALA A 59 6.35 11.19 -4.63
N ALA A 60 6.37 11.10 -3.30
CA ALA A 60 7.35 11.81 -2.48
C ALA A 60 8.78 11.35 -2.79
N MET A 61 9.02 10.04 -2.86
CA MET A 61 10.33 9.50 -3.23
C MET A 61 10.77 10.02 -4.61
N ASP A 62 9.91 9.94 -5.63
CA ASP A 62 10.21 10.41 -6.99
C ASP A 62 10.56 11.91 -7.00
N ASN A 63 9.82 12.74 -6.25
CA ASN A 63 10.06 14.19 -6.15
C ASN A 63 11.38 14.55 -5.45
N PHE A 64 11.81 13.74 -4.47
CA PHE A 64 13.02 14.00 -3.68
C PHE A 64 14.20 13.11 -4.04
N ALA A 65 14.15 12.40 -5.16
CA ALA A 65 15.19 11.43 -5.54
C ALA A 65 16.59 12.05 -5.62
N GLU A 66 16.70 13.32 -6.00
CA GLU A 66 17.98 14.05 -6.11
C GLU A 66 18.61 14.38 -4.75
N CYS A 67 17.88 14.28 -3.64
CA CYS A 67 18.39 14.51 -2.30
C CYS A 67 19.16 13.31 -1.73
N PHE A 68 19.18 12.16 -2.42
CA PHE A 68 19.70 10.90 -1.87
C PHE A 68 20.73 10.23 -2.78
N GLN A 69 21.59 9.40 -2.17
CA GLN A 69 22.48 8.53 -2.93
C GLN A 69 21.69 7.54 -3.79
N LYS A 70 22.02 7.48 -5.08
CA LYS A 70 21.24 6.80 -6.12
C LYS A 70 20.99 5.31 -5.85
N GLU A 71 22.01 4.55 -5.48
CA GLU A 71 21.88 3.09 -5.34
C GLU A 71 21.07 2.65 -4.10
N PRO A 72 21.37 3.13 -2.88
CA PRO A 72 20.53 2.85 -1.70
C PRO A 72 19.07 3.28 -1.89
N PHE A 73 18.84 4.48 -2.41
CA PHE A 73 17.51 5.00 -2.68
C PHE A 73 16.72 4.10 -3.65
N LYS A 74 17.36 3.70 -4.76
CA LYS A 74 16.76 2.82 -5.77
C LYS A 74 16.40 1.45 -5.23
N LYS A 75 17.16 0.90 -4.26
CA LYS A 75 16.83 -0.35 -3.57
C LYS A 75 15.51 -0.22 -2.81
N HIS A 76 15.38 0.80 -1.96
CA HIS A 76 14.14 1.03 -1.20
C HIS A 76 12.94 1.33 -2.11
N TYR A 77 13.12 2.15 -3.13
CA TYR A 77 12.07 2.45 -4.11
C TYR A 77 11.54 1.20 -4.81
N LYS A 78 12.43 0.30 -5.23
CA LYS A 78 12.06 -0.98 -5.84
C LYS A 78 11.24 -1.83 -4.88
N GLN A 79 11.62 -1.90 -3.60
CA GLN A 79 10.87 -2.67 -2.61
C GLN A 79 9.44 -2.13 -2.42
N ILE A 80 9.28 -0.82 -2.26
CA ILE A 80 7.95 -0.16 -2.17
C ILE A 80 7.12 -0.43 -3.43
N ARG A 81 7.74 -0.39 -4.61
CA ARG A 81 7.08 -0.72 -5.88
C ARG A 81 6.62 -2.18 -5.91
N THR A 82 7.44 -3.12 -5.45
CA THR A 82 7.08 -4.54 -5.37
C THR A 82 5.88 -4.76 -4.45
N ILE A 83 5.89 -4.15 -3.26
CA ILE A 83 4.76 -4.20 -2.31
C ILE A 83 3.49 -3.64 -2.95
N THR A 84 3.58 -2.48 -3.60
CA THR A 84 2.43 -1.87 -4.26
C THR A 84 1.86 -2.75 -5.38
N ARG A 85 2.72 -3.47 -6.09
CA ARG A 85 2.33 -4.35 -7.20
C ARG A 85 1.57 -5.58 -6.70
N THR A 86 2.03 -6.24 -5.63
CA THR A 86 1.35 -7.44 -5.09
C THR A 86 -0.05 -7.10 -4.57
N MET A 87 -0.25 -5.92 -3.99
CA MET A 87 -1.57 -5.44 -3.57
C MET A 87 -2.51 -5.07 -4.73
N GLY A 88 -1.98 -4.86 -5.95
CA GLY A 88 -2.75 -4.42 -7.12
C GLY A 88 -3.87 -5.39 -7.47
N THR A 89 -3.50 -6.64 -7.74
CA THR A 89 -4.45 -7.69 -8.12
C THR A 89 -5.50 -7.93 -7.02
N VAL A 90 -5.10 -7.86 -5.75
CA VAL A 90 -6.05 -8.00 -4.62
C VAL A 90 -7.09 -6.88 -4.65
N ARG A 91 -6.65 -5.63 -4.83
CA ARG A 91 -7.56 -4.48 -4.85
C ARG A 91 -8.49 -4.47 -6.06
N ASP A 92 -7.99 -4.88 -7.23
CA ASP A 92 -8.82 -4.95 -8.43
C ASP A 92 -9.97 -5.96 -8.24
N LEU A 93 -9.68 -7.09 -7.59
CA LEU A 93 -10.69 -8.08 -7.22
C LEU A 93 -11.65 -7.57 -6.12
N ASP A 94 -11.15 -6.84 -5.11
CA ASP A 94 -12.01 -6.22 -4.08
C ASP A 94 -13.06 -5.29 -4.72
N VAL A 95 -12.63 -4.45 -5.67
CA VAL A 95 -13.53 -3.52 -6.38
C VAL A 95 -14.55 -4.28 -7.21
N LEU A 96 -14.11 -5.31 -7.94
CA LEU A 96 -15.00 -6.09 -8.81
C LEU A 96 -16.04 -6.89 -8.00
N ILE A 97 -15.62 -7.53 -6.91
CA ILE A 97 -16.53 -8.24 -5.99
C ILE A 97 -17.57 -7.27 -5.42
N ARG A 98 -17.13 -6.11 -4.92
CA ARG A 98 -18.05 -5.09 -4.36
C ARG A 98 -19.03 -4.59 -5.41
N HIS A 99 -18.58 -4.38 -6.65
CA HIS A 99 -19.44 -3.97 -7.75
C HIS A 99 -20.55 -4.99 -8.00
N PHE A 100 -20.23 -6.27 -8.18
CA PHE A 100 -21.24 -7.31 -8.40
C PHE A 100 -22.13 -7.58 -7.19
N GLN A 101 -21.62 -7.43 -5.97
CA GLN A 101 -22.45 -7.49 -4.76
C GLN A 101 -23.51 -6.38 -4.73
N ASN A 102 -23.18 -5.18 -5.19
CA ASN A 102 -24.15 -4.09 -5.32
C ASN A 102 -25.15 -4.36 -6.44
N GLU A 103 -24.72 -4.88 -7.59
CA GLU A 103 -25.62 -5.26 -8.69
C GLU A 103 -26.62 -6.35 -8.27
N LEU A 104 -26.18 -7.34 -7.49
CA LEU A 104 -27.01 -8.43 -7.00
C LEU A 104 -28.27 -7.93 -6.25
N GLN A 105 -28.15 -6.80 -5.55
CA GLN A 105 -29.26 -6.17 -4.82
C GLN A 105 -30.34 -5.58 -5.74
N THR A 106 -30.01 -5.34 -7.01
CA THR A 106 -30.90 -4.71 -8.00
C THR A 106 -31.53 -5.70 -8.97
N LEU A 107 -31.06 -6.96 -8.97
CA LEU A 107 -31.48 -7.98 -9.93
C LEU A 107 -32.72 -8.76 -9.49
N SER A 108 -33.45 -9.28 -10.48
CA SER A 108 -34.52 -10.25 -10.26
C SER A 108 -33.96 -11.59 -9.79
N LYS A 109 -34.77 -12.41 -9.10
CA LYS A 109 -34.35 -13.73 -8.57
C LYS A 109 -33.71 -14.65 -9.62
N ALA A 110 -34.13 -14.54 -10.89
CA ALA A 110 -33.58 -15.36 -11.97
C ALA A 110 -32.13 -14.97 -12.33
N GLY A 111 -31.75 -13.69 -12.23
CA GLY A 111 -30.38 -13.22 -12.50
C GLY A 111 -29.43 -13.32 -11.30
N GLN A 112 -29.96 -13.54 -10.09
CA GLN A 112 -29.15 -13.60 -8.87
C GLN A 112 -28.24 -14.83 -8.82
N GLY A 113 -28.66 -15.97 -9.37
CA GLY A 113 -27.89 -17.21 -9.34
C GLY A 113 -26.54 -17.11 -10.09
N ASP A 114 -26.57 -16.57 -11.31
CA ASP A 114 -25.37 -16.45 -12.14
C ASP A 114 -24.35 -15.47 -11.55
N ILE A 115 -24.82 -14.33 -11.05
CA ILE A 115 -23.96 -13.32 -10.41
C ILE A 115 -23.39 -13.83 -9.09
N GLN A 116 -24.16 -14.60 -8.31
CA GLN A 116 -23.66 -15.23 -7.10
C GLN A 116 -22.50 -16.19 -7.40
N GLY A 117 -22.63 -17.04 -8.43
CA GLY A 117 -21.54 -17.93 -8.86
C GLY A 117 -20.29 -17.17 -9.34
N LEU A 118 -20.48 -16.05 -10.03
CA LEU A 118 -19.37 -15.17 -10.41
C LEU A 118 -18.66 -14.55 -9.19
N ILE A 119 -19.41 -14.07 -8.21
CA ILE A 119 -18.85 -13.51 -6.97
C ILE A 119 -18.01 -14.57 -6.24
N GLU A 120 -18.51 -15.79 -6.10
CA GLU A 120 -17.78 -16.90 -5.47
C GLU A 120 -16.47 -17.22 -6.20
N HIS A 121 -16.50 -17.25 -7.54
CA HIS A 121 -15.30 -17.44 -8.35
C HIS A 121 -14.28 -16.31 -8.14
N LEU A 122 -14.73 -15.05 -8.09
CA LEU A 122 -13.87 -13.89 -7.84
C LEU A 122 -13.28 -13.90 -6.42
N GLN A 123 -14.06 -14.33 -5.42
CA GLN A 123 -13.56 -14.50 -4.06
C GLN A 123 -12.44 -15.55 -3.99
N GLN A 124 -12.56 -16.65 -4.73
CA GLN A 124 -11.50 -17.66 -4.81
C GLN A 124 -10.24 -17.10 -5.47
N LYS A 125 -10.38 -16.39 -6.60
CA LYS A 125 -9.25 -15.67 -7.23
C LYS A 125 -8.60 -14.66 -6.29
N ARG A 126 -9.41 -13.96 -5.47
CA ARG A 126 -8.90 -13.02 -4.48
C ARG A 126 -8.03 -13.72 -3.43
N LYS A 127 -8.48 -14.88 -2.91
CA LYS A 127 -7.68 -15.68 -1.97
C LYS A 127 -6.34 -16.09 -2.56
N GLU A 128 -6.31 -16.45 -3.84
CA GLU A 128 -5.07 -16.80 -4.55
C GLU A 128 -4.16 -15.57 -4.76
N ALA A 129 -4.74 -14.45 -5.18
CA ALA A 129 -4.00 -13.19 -5.35
C ALA A 129 -3.42 -12.64 -4.04
N ARG A 130 -3.96 -13.01 -2.88
CA ARG A 130 -3.40 -12.64 -1.57
C ARG A 130 -2.10 -13.38 -1.26
N LYS A 131 -1.86 -14.59 -1.78
CA LYS A 131 -0.67 -15.39 -1.40
C LYS A 131 0.65 -14.65 -1.64
N PRO A 132 0.94 -14.11 -2.85
CA PRO A 132 2.20 -13.39 -3.09
C PRO A 132 2.35 -12.12 -2.24
N MET A 133 1.24 -11.50 -1.83
CA MET A 133 1.26 -10.35 -0.93
C MET A 133 1.66 -10.77 0.50
N LEU A 134 1.09 -11.86 1.01
CA LEU A 134 1.40 -12.40 2.35
C LEU A 134 2.82 -12.95 2.42
N ASP A 135 3.26 -13.67 1.39
CA ASP A 135 4.62 -14.18 1.28
C ASP A 135 5.63 -13.03 1.31
N LEU A 136 5.38 -11.98 0.52
CA LEU A 136 6.23 -10.78 0.52
C LEU A 136 6.25 -10.10 1.89
N PHE A 137 5.12 -9.94 2.57
CA PHE A 137 5.11 -9.36 3.92
C PHE A 137 5.93 -10.18 4.92
N THR A 138 5.89 -11.51 4.81
CA THR A 138 6.73 -12.40 5.62
C THR A 138 8.22 -12.19 5.30
N GLU A 139 8.60 -12.09 4.02
CA GLU A 139 9.98 -11.79 3.61
C GLU A 139 10.46 -10.42 4.12
N LEU A 140 9.60 -9.41 4.12
CA LEU A 140 9.91 -8.08 4.65
C LEU A 140 10.19 -8.11 6.16
N ASP A 141 9.42 -8.90 6.90
CA ASP A 141 9.59 -9.05 8.34
C ASP A 141 10.89 -9.81 8.66
N VAL A 142 11.20 -10.89 7.92
CA VAL A 142 12.45 -11.66 8.08
C VAL A 142 13.69 -10.83 7.72
N SER A 143 13.57 -9.92 6.75
CA SER A 143 14.68 -9.09 6.29
C SER A 143 14.86 -7.80 7.08
N ASP A 144 14.06 -7.55 8.12
CA ASP A 144 14.04 -6.28 8.86
C ASP A 144 13.91 -5.05 7.95
N PHE A 145 13.14 -5.17 6.86
CA PHE A 145 13.05 -4.12 5.83
C PHE A 145 12.57 -2.78 6.42
N GLU A 146 11.62 -2.81 7.33
CA GLU A 146 11.09 -1.62 7.99
C GLU A 146 12.18 -0.88 8.76
N MET A 147 12.99 -1.61 9.53
CA MET A 147 14.14 -1.04 10.24
C MET A 147 15.19 -0.49 9.27
N GLN A 148 15.50 -1.22 8.19
CA GLN A 148 16.47 -0.76 7.17
C GLN A 148 15.99 0.51 6.46
N PHE A 149 14.70 0.58 6.13
CA PHE A 149 14.09 1.74 5.50
C PHE A 149 14.14 2.95 6.42
N LEU A 150 13.71 2.79 7.67
CA LEU A 150 13.74 3.87 8.66
C LEU A 150 15.17 4.32 8.94
N THR A 151 16.12 3.40 9.12
CA THR A 151 17.53 3.76 9.33
C THR A 151 18.10 4.60 8.18
N PHE A 152 17.77 4.26 6.93
CA PHE A 152 18.26 5.03 5.77
C PHE A 152 17.66 6.44 5.71
N PHE A 153 16.36 6.60 5.99
CA PHE A 153 15.68 7.89 5.89
C PHE A 153 15.66 8.71 7.19
N GLU A 154 15.94 8.12 8.35
CA GLU A 154 16.03 8.81 9.66
C GLU A 154 17.46 9.07 10.10
N ALA A 155 18.47 8.55 9.39
CA ALA A 155 19.86 8.88 9.67
C ALA A 155 20.05 10.40 9.60
N HIS A 156 20.35 10.98 10.77
CA HIS A 156 20.75 12.37 10.93
C HIS A 156 22.21 12.46 10.48
N GLU A 157 22.49 13.30 9.49
CA GLU A 157 23.78 13.98 9.42
C GLU A 157 23.70 15.25 10.28
#